data_AF-A0A0B8PG61-F1
#
_entry.id   AF-A0A0B8PG61-F1
#
_cell.length_a   1.000
_cell.length_b   1.000
_cell.length_c   1.000
_cell.angle_alpha   90.00
_cell.angle_beta   90.00
_cell.angle_gamma   90.00
#
_symmetry.space_group_name_H-M   'P 1'
#
loop_
_entity.id
_entity.type
_entity.pdbx_description
1 polymer ?
#
loop_
_entity_poly.entity_id
_entity_poly.type
_entity_poly.pdbx_seq_one_letter_code
_entity_poly.pdbx_strand_id
1 'polypeptide(L)'
;MGWPKQLDKRGLIGKSIAESGADCAVITALDSICWLLNIRGSDVSRLPVVLSHAIIHANGSTELFVDSARIPDGFDQHVAEGVTVISPESLSDRLFALNGKKVILDATNSNAWFGITLEKAGAEVIDSDDPCLMPKAAKNSVEAEGMRQSHIRDGVAMVKFLSWFDKQNDQGNLLDEGPLSDKLEQFRRLDDSLVDLSFDTISAAAHNAAMCHYNHINEPEPGVLNNNTMYLVDSGGQYPDGTTDITRTIAVGTPTHEMKRLFTLVLKGHIALATARFPVGTCGHQLDALARQHLWQHGFDYDHGTGHGVGHFLSVHEGPQRISKVYNKVALQPGMVLSNEPGYYRENQFGIRIENLEIVVEVETKGDMKVLGFESLTRCPIDTRNIDLTLLNANEIEWLNDYHAKVVADLEPLLGDEEKAWLRNATTPVEFA
;
A
#
# COMPACT_ATOMS: atom_id res chain seq x y z
N MET A 1 -14.99 8.05 17.77
CA MET A 1 -14.30 9.35 17.85
C MET A 1 -14.12 9.83 16.41
N GLY A 2 -14.58 11.04 16.08
CA GLY A 2 -14.62 11.53 14.70
C GLY A 2 -13.24 11.78 14.10
N TRP A 3 -13.20 12.06 12.79
CA TRP A 3 -12.00 12.46 12.06
C TRP A 3 -11.26 13.59 12.79
N PRO A 4 -9.92 13.55 12.94
CA PRO A 4 -9.18 14.74 13.32
C PRO A 4 -9.49 15.81 12.28
N LYS A 5 -10.04 16.95 12.72
CA LYS A 5 -10.18 18.07 11.82
C LYS A 5 -8.78 18.48 11.40
N GLN A 6 -8.60 18.98 10.19
CA GLN A 6 -7.28 19.44 9.76
C GLN A 6 -6.67 20.50 10.69
N LEU A 7 -7.50 21.27 11.41
CA LEU A 7 -7.05 22.18 12.47
C LEU A 7 -6.32 21.42 13.60
N ASP A 8 -6.81 20.24 13.96
CA ASP A 8 -6.18 19.37 14.96
C ASP A 8 -4.83 18.84 14.43
N LYS A 9 -4.76 18.46 13.14
CA LYS A 9 -3.50 18.04 12.49
C LYS A 9 -2.48 19.18 12.47
N ARG A 10 -2.86 20.37 11.98
CA ARG A 10 -1.97 21.54 11.93
C ARG A 10 -1.49 21.96 13.32
N GLY A 11 -2.36 21.91 14.34
CA GLY A 11 -1.98 22.17 15.72
C GLY A 11 -0.97 21.16 16.26
N LEU A 12 -1.17 19.86 16.00
CA LEU A 12 -0.24 18.79 16.37
C LEU A 12 1.14 18.99 15.72
N ILE A 13 1.16 19.25 14.41
CA ILE A 13 2.39 19.45 13.65
C ILE A 13 3.11 20.73 14.11
N GLY A 14 2.39 21.85 14.26
CA GLY A 14 2.95 23.10 14.78
C GLY A 14 3.60 22.91 16.15
N LYS A 15 2.94 22.19 17.07
CA LYS A 15 3.52 21.84 18.38
C LYS A 15 4.81 21.03 18.24
N SER A 16 4.85 20.03 17.36
CA SER A 16 6.05 19.23 17.12
C SER A 16 7.22 20.06 16.60
N ILE A 17 6.94 21.03 15.71
CA ILE A 17 7.94 21.98 15.18
C ILE A 17 8.47 22.88 16.30
N ALA A 18 7.59 23.37 17.18
CA ALA A 18 7.99 24.18 18.33
C ALA A 18 8.88 23.39 19.30
N GLU A 19 8.55 22.13 19.57
CA GLU A 19 9.30 21.23 20.46
C GLU A 19 10.69 20.88 19.94
N SER A 20 10.89 20.86 18.63
CA SER A 20 12.22 20.71 18.02
C SER A 20 13.03 22.02 17.99
N GLY A 21 12.45 23.13 18.48
CA GLY A 21 13.09 24.45 18.48
C GLY A 21 13.13 25.14 17.12
N ALA A 22 12.31 24.69 16.16
CA ALA A 22 12.18 25.31 14.85
C ALA A 22 11.06 26.38 14.83
N ASP A 23 11.16 27.35 13.94
CA ASP A 23 10.10 28.34 13.70
C ASP A 23 9.02 27.80 12.74
N CYS A 24 9.43 27.01 11.74
CA CYS A 24 8.55 26.45 10.72
C CYS A 24 9.15 25.22 10.04
N ALA A 25 8.37 24.54 9.21
CA ALA A 25 8.80 23.47 8.32
C ALA A 25 8.34 23.77 6.89
N VAL A 26 9.21 23.51 5.91
CA VAL A 26 8.87 23.49 4.49
C VAL A 26 8.46 22.07 4.11
N ILE A 27 7.23 21.90 3.63
CA ILE A 27 6.69 20.60 3.21
C ILE A 27 6.66 20.56 1.69
N THR A 28 7.39 19.59 1.12
CA THR A 28 7.49 19.38 -0.33
C THR A 28 6.78 18.11 -0.79
N ALA A 29 6.52 17.17 0.11
CA ALA A 29 5.81 15.94 -0.19
C ALA A 29 4.31 16.23 -0.36
N LEU A 30 3.78 15.96 -1.55
CA LEU A 30 2.41 16.33 -1.92
C LEU A 30 1.36 15.58 -1.08
N ASP A 31 1.64 14.32 -0.77
CA ASP A 31 0.80 13.48 0.09
C ASP A 31 0.76 14.00 1.53
N SER A 32 1.87 14.51 2.07
CA SER A 32 1.91 15.19 3.38
C SER A 32 1.06 16.47 3.38
N ILE A 33 1.16 17.30 2.33
CA ILE A 33 0.34 18.53 2.21
C ILE A 33 -1.15 18.16 2.15
N CYS A 34 -1.50 17.20 1.30
CA CYS A 34 -2.86 16.69 1.15
C CYS A 34 -3.41 16.06 2.44
N TRP A 35 -2.58 15.33 3.19
CA TRP A 35 -2.96 14.78 4.49
C TRP A 35 -3.16 15.87 5.55
N LEU A 36 -2.26 16.85 5.61
CA LEU A 36 -2.28 17.94 6.58
C LEU A 36 -3.55 18.79 6.45
N LEU A 37 -3.97 19.07 5.22
CA LEU A 37 -5.11 19.93 4.89
C LEU A 37 -6.39 19.16 4.52
N ASN A 38 -6.39 17.82 4.62
CA ASN A 38 -7.50 16.98 4.17
C ASN A 38 -8.01 17.37 2.76
N ILE A 39 -7.09 17.64 1.83
CA ILE A 39 -7.41 17.97 0.43
C ILE A 39 -6.90 16.87 -0.49
N ARG A 40 -7.52 16.73 -1.67
CA ARG A 40 -7.14 15.76 -2.71
C ARG A 40 -7.25 16.43 -4.07
N GLY A 41 -6.50 15.90 -5.04
CA GLY A 41 -6.48 16.37 -6.41
C GLY A 41 -6.25 15.22 -7.38
N SER A 42 -6.05 15.56 -8.65
CA SER A 42 -5.82 14.60 -9.73
C SER A 42 -4.65 15.00 -10.62
N ASP A 43 -3.67 15.71 -10.06
CA ASP A 43 -2.55 16.26 -10.84
C ASP A 43 -1.54 15.20 -11.25
N VAL A 44 -1.46 14.13 -10.47
CA VAL A 44 -0.56 13.01 -10.69
C VAL A 44 -1.41 11.77 -10.90
N SER A 45 -1.20 11.09 -12.03
CA SER A 45 -1.91 9.83 -12.32
C SER A 45 -1.75 8.85 -11.16
N ARG A 46 -2.82 8.17 -10.76
CA ARG A 46 -2.84 7.14 -9.69
C ARG A 46 -2.55 7.64 -8.27
N LEU A 47 -2.25 8.94 -8.10
CA LEU A 47 -1.92 9.55 -6.82
C LEU A 47 -2.83 10.78 -6.59
N PRO A 48 -3.79 10.71 -5.66
CA PRO A 48 -4.82 11.74 -5.49
C PRO A 48 -4.31 13.00 -4.76
N VAL A 49 -3.33 13.68 -5.35
CA VAL A 49 -2.63 14.84 -4.76
C VAL A 49 -2.76 16.09 -5.60
N VAL A 50 -2.46 17.22 -4.97
CA VAL A 50 -2.40 18.54 -5.60
C VAL A 50 -0.94 18.99 -5.65
N LEU A 51 -0.42 19.27 -6.85
CA LEU A 51 0.88 19.90 -7.06
C LEU A 51 0.91 21.25 -6.34
N SER A 52 1.61 21.28 -5.22
CA SER A 52 1.64 22.40 -4.29
C SER A 52 2.88 22.32 -3.40
N HIS A 53 3.16 23.40 -2.68
CA HIS A 53 4.11 23.41 -1.57
C HIS A 53 3.44 23.97 -0.33
N ALA A 54 3.96 23.70 0.86
CA ALA A 54 3.47 24.33 2.07
C ALA A 54 4.61 24.78 3.00
N ILE A 55 4.35 25.86 3.73
CA ILE A 55 5.14 26.24 4.91
C ILE A 55 4.20 26.19 6.10
N ILE A 56 4.47 25.31 7.08
CA ILE A 56 3.73 25.25 8.34
C ILE A 56 4.58 25.84 9.46
N HIS A 57 4.01 26.79 10.19
CA HIS A 57 4.67 27.47 11.29
C HIS A 57 4.43 26.73 12.62
N ALA A 58 5.29 26.98 13.60
CA ALA A 58 5.21 26.38 14.94
C ALA A 58 3.87 26.64 15.67
N ASN A 59 3.10 27.63 15.25
CA ASN A 59 1.75 27.89 15.78
C ASN A 59 0.62 27.16 15.01
N GLY A 60 0.95 26.36 14.00
CA GLY A 60 -0.01 25.65 13.14
C GLY A 60 -0.62 26.49 12.02
N SER A 61 -0.25 27.77 11.88
CA SER A 61 -0.59 28.52 10.66
C SER A 61 0.16 27.94 9.46
N THR A 62 -0.48 27.90 8.30
CA THR A 62 0.03 27.22 7.11
C THR A 62 -0.14 28.10 5.89
N GLU A 63 0.92 28.20 5.12
CA GLU A 63 0.93 28.85 3.82
C GLU A 63 0.89 27.77 2.76
N LEU A 64 -0.15 27.75 1.93
CA LEU A 64 -0.32 26.80 0.84
C LEU A 64 0.00 27.51 -0.48
N PHE A 65 1.02 27.02 -1.17
CA PHE A 65 1.45 27.54 -2.46
C PHE A 65 0.77 26.76 -3.58
N VAL A 66 -0.30 27.31 -4.13
CA VAL A 66 -1.12 26.72 -5.20
C VAL A 66 -1.83 27.83 -5.97
N ASP A 67 -2.14 27.62 -7.24
CA ASP A 67 -2.95 28.57 -8.01
C ASP A 67 -4.35 28.70 -7.40
N SER A 68 -4.71 29.93 -7.01
CA SER A 68 -6.02 30.27 -6.44
C SER A 68 -7.22 29.89 -7.32
N ALA A 69 -7.04 29.82 -8.64
CA ALA A 69 -8.08 29.37 -9.57
C ALA A 69 -8.47 27.90 -9.38
N ARG A 70 -7.63 27.13 -8.67
CA ARG A 70 -7.84 25.71 -8.37
C ARG A 70 -8.55 25.48 -7.04
N ILE A 71 -8.77 26.53 -6.26
CA ILE A 71 -9.42 26.45 -4.96
C ILE A 71 -10.94 26.44 -5.16
N PRO A 72 -11.64 25.37 -4.74
CA PRO A 72 -13.09 25.28 -4.90
C PRO A 72 -13.83 26.18 -3.90
N ASP A 73 -15.08 26.49 -4.22
CA ASP A 73 -16.01 27.11 -3.27
C ASP A 73 -16.08 26.27 -1.99
N GLY A 74 -16.11 26.94 -0.82
CA GLY A 74 -16.16 26.26 0.47
C GLY A 74 -14.79 25.93 1.09
N PHE A 75 -13.68 26.19 0.37
CA PHE A 75 -12.34 25.88 0.86
C PHE A 75 -11.99 26.58 2.18
N ASP A 76 -12.28 27.88 2.31
CA ASP A 76 -11.99 28.64 3.54
C ASP A 76 -12.72 28.06 4.76
N GLN A 77 -13.97 27.60 4.58
CA GLN A 77 -14.74 26.93 5.62
C GLN A 77 -14.17 25.54 5.94
N HIS A 78 -13.69 24.82 4.93
CA HIS A 78 -13.03 23.53 5.09
C HIS A 78 -11.76 23.71 5.93
N VAL A 79 -10.81 24.51 5.47
CA VAL A 79 -9.48 24.68 6.09
C VAL A 79 -9.48 25.40 7.43
N ALA A 80 -10.58 26.10 7.72
CA ALA A 80 -10.73 26.99 8.87
C ALA A 80 -9.67 28.11 8.90
N GLU A 81 -9.61 28.86 9.99
CA GLU A 81 -8.64 29.95 10.13
C GLU A 81 -7.19 29.45 10.14
N GLY A 82 -6.28 30.29 9.64
CA GLY A 82 -4.84 30.05 9.69
C GLY A 82 -4.25 29.28 8.50
N VAL A 83 -4.99 29.12 7.41
CA VAL A 83 -4.41 28.74 6.11
C VAL A 83 -4.46 29.94 5.16
N THR A 84 -3.33 30.26 4.55
CA THR A 84 -3.22 31.32 3.55
C THR A 84 -2.86 30.69 2.21
N VAL A 85 -3.71 30.88 1.20
CA VAL A 85 -3.41 30.48 -0.18
C VAL A 85 -2.53 31.56 -0.83
N ILE A 86 -1.40 31.13 -1.39
CA ILE A 86 -0.38 31.99 -2.00
C ILE A 86 -0.08 31.46 -3.40
N SER A 87 0.15 32.35 -4.35
CA SER A 87 0.53 31.92 -5.70
C SER A 87 1.90 31.21 -5.69
N PRO A 88 2.08 30.14 -6.48
CA PRO A 88 3.34 29.39 -6.53
C PRO A 88 4.55 30.25 -6.89
N GLU A 89 4.36 31.31 -7.69
CA GLU A 89 5.41 32.24 -8.11
C GLU A 89 6.04 33.00 -6.93
N SER A 90 5.29 33.15 -5.83
CA SER A 90 5.77 33.85 -4.62
C SER A 90 6.62 32.94 -3.72
N LEU A 91 6.78 31.65 -4.02
CA LEU A 91 7.47 30.69 -3.15
C LEU A 91 8.90 31.12 -2.84
N SER A 92 9.66 31.52 -3.85
CA SER A 92 11.05 31.99 -3.67
C SER A 92 11.09 33.18 -2.70
N ASP A 93 10.27 34.20 -2.91
CA ASP A 93 10.24 35.40 -2.07
C ASP A 93 9.82 35.07 -0.63
N ARG A 94 8.89 34.14 -0.45
CA ARG A 94 8.48 33.67 0.89
C ARG A 94 9.58 32.88 1.60
N LEU A 95 10.37 32.07 0.89
CA LEU A 95 11.56 31.44 1.45
C LEU A 95 12.62 32.48 1.85
N PHE A 96 12.83 33.53 1.05
CA PHE A 96 13.73 34.64 1.39
C PHE A 96 13.27 35.42 2.65
N ALA A 97 11.96 35.49 2.88
CA ALA A 97 11.40 36.12 4.08
C ALA A 97 11.66 35.32 5.39
N LEU A 98 12.18 34.08 5.30
CA LEU A 98 12.57 33.26 6.46
C LEU A 98 14.00 33.54 6.95
N ASN A 99 14.63 34.64 6.53
CA ASN A 99 15.94 35.08 7.03
C ASN A 99 15.98 35.11 8.58
N GLY A 100 17.00 34.47 9.17
CA GLY A 100 17.19 34.36 10.61
C GLY A 100 16.21 33.42 11.33
N LYS A 101 15.37 32.67 10.58
CA LYS A 101 14.48 31.64 11.14
C LYS A 101 15.12 30.26 11.10
N LYS A 102 14.71 29.41 12.03
CA LYS A 102 15.03 27.98 12.07
C LYS A 102 13.98 27.20 11.28
N VAL A 103 14.39 26.53 10.20
CA VAL A 103 13.47 25.93 9.23
C VAL A 103 13.75 24.44 9.10
N ILE A 104 12.78 23.60 9.43
CA ILE A 104 12.85 22.17 9.14
C ILE A 104 12.71 21.95 7.64
N LEU A 105 13.60 21.14 7.08
CA LEU A 105 13.55 20.66 5.71
C LEU A 105 13.97 19.19 5.68
N ASP A 106 13.19 18.36 5.02
CA ASP A 106 13.57 16.97 4.72
C ASP A 106 14.48 16.96 3.48
N ALA A 107 15.80 17.01 3.69
CA ALA A 107 16.75 17.05 2.58
C ALA A 107 16.79 15.76 1.75
N THR A 108 16.22 14.65 2.25
CA THR A 108 16.17 13.38 1.52
C THR A 108 15.06 13.39 0.47
N ASN A 109 13.92 14.00 0.79
CA ASN A 109 12.74 14.02 -0.08
C ASN A 109 12.52 15.37 -0.81
N SER A 110 13.20 16.44 -0.39
CA SER A 110 13.10 17.75 -1.05
C SER A 110 14.12 17.94 -2.16
N ASN A 111 13.74 18.70 -3.19
CA ASN A 111 14.69 19.17 -4.19
C ASN A 111 15.77 20.06 -3.55
N ALA A 112 17.04 19.89 -3.92
CA ALA A 112 18.17 20.66 -3.40
C ALA A 112 17.98 22.19 -3.49
N TRP A 113 17.15 22.67 -4.43
CA TRP A 113 16.77 24.07 -4.54
C TRP A 113 16.22 24.67 -3.25
N PHE A 114 15.44 23.93 -2.46
CA PHE A 114 14.88 24.43 -1.19
C PHE A 114 15.98 24.76 -0.18
N GLY A 115 16.89 23.81 0.07
CA GLY A 115 18.02 24.00 0.98
C GLY A 115 18.92 25.14 0.55
N ILE A 116 19.33 25.16 -0.73
CA ILE A 116 20.18 26.22 -1.30
C ILE A 116 19.51 27.61 -1.18
N THR A 117 18.20 27.68 -1.40
CA THR A 117 17.46 28.96 -1.34
C THR A 117 17.33 29.45 0.10
N LEU A 118 17.00 28.57 1.05
CA LEU A 118 16.94 28.89 2.49
C LEU A 118 18.30 29.34 3.03
N GLU A 119 19.39 28.65 2.66
CA GLU A 119 20.74 29.04 3.05
C GLU A 119 21.12 30.42 2.50
N LYS A 120 20.84 30.69 1.21
CA LYS A 120 21.05 32.01 0.60
C LYS A 120 20.21 33.11 1.24
N ALA A 121 19.02 32.77 1.72
CA ALA A 121 18.15 33.69 2.45
C ALA A 121 18.66 34.02 3.85
N GLY A 122 19.62 33.26 4.39
CA GLY A 122 20.10 33.41 5.77
C GLY A 122 19.23 32.69 6.81
N ALA A 123 18.43 31.69 6.39
CA ALA A 123 17.73 30.80 7.33
C ALA A 123 18.69 29.74 7.90
N GLU A 124 18.44 29.31 9.13
CA GLU A 124 19.10 28.15 9.75
C GLU A 124 18.31 26.89 9.39
N VAL A 125 18.80 26.12 8.42
CA VAL A 125 18.15 24.87 8.01
C VAL A 125 18.43 23.76 9.02
N ILE A 126 17.36 23.13 9.52
CA ILE A 126 17.39 21.93 10.34
C ILE A 126 17.03 20.76 9.44
N ASP A 127 18.03 19.96 9.07
CA ASP A 127 17.81 18.73 8.31
C ASP A 127 17.13 17.69 9.19
N SER A 128 15.85 17.43 8.90
CA SER A 128 15.00 16.51 9.66
C SER A 128 13.87 16.00 8.78
N ASP A 129 13.41 14.78 9.07
CA ASP A 129 12.28 14.13 8.41
C ASP A 129 11.05 15.05 8.39
N ASP A 130 10.24 14.99 7.31
CA ASP A 130 8.98 15.72 7.21
C ASP A 130 8.09 15.43 8.43
N PRO A 131 7.63 16.46 9.18
CA PRO A 131 6.91 16.27 10.43
C PRO A 131 5.56 15.57 10.26
N CYS A 132 5.01 15.49 9.05
CA CYS A 132 3.76 14.79 8.74
C CYS A 132 3.94 13.28 8.58
N LEU A 133 5.16 12.77 8.38
CA LEU A 133 5.41 11.37 8.05
C LEU A 133 4.89 10.41 9.11
N MET A 134 5.34 10.57 10.37
CA MET A 134 4.93 9.68 11.46
C MET A 134 3.43 9.77 11.78
N PRO A 135 2.83 10.98 11.92
CA PRO A 135 1.39 11.10 12.15
C PRO A 135 0.50 10.53 11.05
N LYS A 136 0.91 10.57 9.77
CA LYS A 136 0.11 9.96 8.67
C LYS A 136 0.34 8.46 8.51
N ALA A 137 1.52 7.98 8.89
CA ALA A 137 1.86 6.57 8.82
C ALA A 137 0.94 5.71 9.70
N ALA A 138 0.68 6.13 10.94
CA ALA A 138 -0.17 5.44 11.90
C ALA A 138 -1.63 5.92 11.80
N LYS A 139 -2.47 5.14 11.11
CA LYS A 139 -3.87 5.48 10.85
C LYS A 139 -4.64 5.51 12.16
N ASN A 140 -5.48 6.53 12.33
CA ASN A 140 -6.43 6.56 13.44
C ASN A 140 -7.55 5.51 13.22
N SER A 141 -8.40 5.29 14.23
CA SER A 141 -9.44 4.26 14.16
C SER A 141 -10.42 4.44 13.00
N VAL A 142 -10.68 5.67 12.58
CA VAL A 142 -11.60 5.96 11.46
C VAL A 142 -10.94 5.70 10.12
N GLU A 143 -9.68 6.15 9.94
CA GLU A 143 -8.89 5.83 8.74
C GLU A 143 -8.68 4.31 8.61
N ALA A 144 -8.40 3.62 9.72
CA ALA A 144 -8.25 2.17 9.74
C ALA A 144 -9.56 1.46 9.34
N GLU A 145 -10.71 1.95 9.80
CA GLU A 145 -12.00 1.40 9.39
C GLU A 145 -12.29 1.67 7.91
N GLY A 146 -11.98 2.86 7.41
CA GLY A 146 -12.06 3.17 5.98
C GLY A 146 -11.24 2.20 5.14
N MET A 147 -9.98 1.95 5.56
CA MET A 147 -9.12 0.98 4.89
C MET A 147 -9.73 -0.42 4.89
N ARG A 148 -10.34 -0.88 5.99
CA ARG A 148 -11.03 -2.19 6.00
C ARG A 148 -12.17 -2.23 4.98
N GLN A 149 -12.99 -1.18 4.93
CA GLN A 149 -14.13 -1.12 4.01
C GLN A 149 -13.70 -1.05 2.55
N SER A 150 -12.65 -0.28 2.22
CA SER A 150 -12.13 -0.23 0.85
C SER A 150 -11.55 -1.57 0.39
N HIS A 151 -10.89 -2.32 1.27
CA HIS A 151 -10.37 -3.64 0.93
C HIS A 151 -11.46 -4.71 0.78
N ILE A 152 -12.60 -4.57 1.47
CA ILE A 152 -13.77 -5.41 1.24
C ILE A 152 -14.32 -5.18 -0.18
N ARG A 153 -14.47 -3.91 -0.59
CA ARG A 153 -14.98 -3.56 -1.93
C ARG A 153 -14.01 -3.95 -3.03
N ASP A 154 -12.71 -3.74 -2.83
CA ASP A 154 -11.67 -4.22 -3.74
C ASP A 154 -11.67 -5.76 -3.84
N GLY A 155 -11.92 -6.44 -2.71
CA GLY A 155 -12.10 -7.88 -2.66
C GLY A 155 -13.27 -8.39 -3.50
N VAL A 156 -14.40 -7.68 -3.52
CA VAL A 156 -15.53 -7.98 -4.41
C VAL A 156 -15.09 -7.90 -5.88
N ALA A 157 -14.35 -6.86 -6.27
CA ALA A 157 -13.84 -6.72 -7.63
C ALA A 157 -12.87 -7.85 -8.00
N MET A 158 -11.96 -8.21 -7.09
CA MET A 158 -11.03 -9.33 -7.29
C MET A 158 -11.76 -10.67 -7.43
N VAL A 159 -12.74 -10.98 -6.57
CA VAL A 159 -13.50 -12.24 -6.68
C VAL A 159 -14.30 -12.31 -7.98
N LYS A 160 -14.91 -11.19 -8.41
CA LYS A 160 -15.57 -11.10 -9.72
C LYS A 160 -14.60 -11.37 -10.87
N PHE A 161 -13.41 -10.79 -10.81
CA PHE A 161 -12.36 -11.02 -11.79
C PHE A 161 -11.91 -12.48 -11.81
N LEU A 162 -11.59 -13.08 -10.65
CA LEU A 162 -11.10 -14.45 -10.58
C LEU A 162 -12.16 -15.48 -11.01
N SER A 163 -13.43 -15.25 -10.65
CA SER A 163 -14.55 -16.08 -11.11
C SER A 163 -14.73 -15.99 -12.63
N TRP A 164 -14.65 -14.78 -13.20
CA TRP A 164 -14.69 -14.58 -14.64
C TRP A 164 -13.47 -15.19 -15.35
N PHE A 165 -12.28 -15.06 -14.76
CA PHE A 165 -11.01 -15.57 -15.29
C PHE A 165 -11.04 -17.08 -15.42
N ASP A 166 -11.42 -17.79 -14.36
CA ASP A 166 -11.55 -19.26 -14.40
C ASP A 166 -12.59 -19.69 -15.46
N LYS A 167 -13.73 -18.98 -15.56
CA LYS A 167 -14.75 -19.26 -16.58
C LYS A 167 -14.22 -19.08 -18.00
N GLN A 168 -13.37 -18.08 -18.27
CA GLN A 168 -12.74 -17.92 -19.58
C GLN A 168 -11.78 -19.07 -19.88
N ASN A 169 -10.93 -19.44 -18.91
CA ASN A 169 -9.97 -20.52 -19.07
C ASN A 169 -10.65 -21.88 -19.27
N ASP A 170 -11.72 -22.16 -18.54
CA ASP A 170 -12.53 -23.40 -18.69
C ASP A 170 -13.18 -23.51 -20.06
N GLN A 171 -13.45 -22.37 -20.71
CA GLN A 171 -13.97 -22.30 -22.09
C GLN A 171 -12.85 -22.38 -23.15
N GLY A 172 -11.59 -22.42 -22.73
CA GLY A 172 -10.42 -22.40 -23.62
C GLY A 172 -10.05 -21.01 -24.15
N ASN A 173 -10.64 -19.96 -23.59
CA ASN A 173 -10.35 -18.57 -23.97
C ASN A 173 -9.11 -18.07 -23.22
N LEU A 174 -7.93 -18.47 -23.68
CA LEU A 174 -6.66 -17.99 -23.16
C LEU A 174 -6.36 -16.59 -23.70
N LEU A 175 -6.71 -15.57 -22.94
CA LEU A 175 -6.53 -14.16 -23.30
C LEU A 175 -5.09 -13.68 -23.11
N ASP A 176 -4.77 -12.53 -23.67
CA ASP A 176 -3.55 -11.78 -23.40
C ASP A 176 -3.69 -10.83 -22.21
N GLU A 177 -2.57 -10.28 -21.74
CA GLU A 177 -2.48 -9.51 -20.50
C GLU A 177 -3.32 -8.22 -20.51
N GLY A 178 -3.49 -7.58 -21.67
CA GLY A 178 -4.23 -6.32 -21.79
C GLY A 178 -5.71 -6.46 -21.41
N PRO A 179 -6.50 -7.30 -22.12
CA PRO A 179 -7.89 -7.57 -21.77
C PRO A 179 -8.08 -8.10 -20.34
N LEU A 180 -7.12 -8.83 -19.78
CA LEU A 180 -7.16 -9.26 -18.38
C LEU A 180 -7.05 -8.07 -17.42
N SER A 181 -6.09 -7.17 -17.67
CA SER A 181 -5.93 -5.90 -16.93
C SER A 181 -7.19 -5.04 -17.01
N ASP A 182 -7.68 -4.80 -18.23
CA ASP A 182 -8.89 -4.01 -18.49
C ASP A 182 -10.11 -4.61 -17.79
N LYS A 183 -10.22 -5.94 -17.77
CA LYS A 183 -11.37 -6.61 -17.15
C LYS A 183 -11.37 -6.44 -15.64
N LEU A 184 -10.21 -6.52 -14.99
CA LEU A 184 -10.11 -6.28 -13.56
C LEU A 184 -10.46 -4.83 -13.21
N GLU A 185 -9.99 -3.86 -14.01
CA GLU A 185 -10.39 -2.46 -13.84
C GLU A 185 -11.90 -2.27 -14.02
N GLN A 186 -12.51 -2.90 -15.04
CA GLN A 186 -13.97 -2.88 -15.24
C GLN A 186 -14.73 -3.37 -13.99
N PHE A 187 -14.24 -4.41 -13.33
CA PHE A 187 -14.86 -4.91 -12.10
C PHE A 187 -14.68 -3.97 -10.91
N ARG A 188 -13.53 -3.30 -10.77
CA ARG A 188 -13.35 -2.25 -9.75
C ARG A 188 -14.28 -1.06 -9.98
N ARG A 189 -14.45 -0.64 -11.24
CA ARG A 189 -15.35 0.46 -11.63
C ARG A 189 -16.84 0.17 -11.44
N LEU A 190 -17.22 -1.05 -11.02
CA LEU A 190 -18.59 -1.31 -10.55
C LEU A 190 -18.87 -0.71 -9.18
N ASP A 191 -17.83 -0.36 -8.41
CA ASP A 191 -17.95 0.45 -7.20
C ASP A 191 -17.82 1.93 -7.59
N ASP A 192 -18.92 2.67 -7.42
CA ASP A 192 -18.99 4.12 -7.71
C ASP A 192 -18.05 4.97 -6.86
N SER A 193 -17.51 4.42 -5.76
CA SER A 193 -16.54 5.10 -4.91
C SER A 193 -15.10 5.01 -5.42
N LEU A 194 -14.81 4.20 -6.44
CA LEU A 194 -13.49 4.15 -7.04
C LEU A 194 -13.17 5.49 -7.73
N VAL A 195 -12.09 6.15 -7.30
CA VAL A 195 -11.63 7.42 -7.87
C VAL A 195 -10.66 7.17 -9.03
N ASP A 196 -9.68 6.30 -8.82
CA ASP A 196 -8.66 5.91 -9.79
C ASP A 196 -8.08 4.54 -9.38
N LEU A 197 -7.23 3.94 -10.21
CA LEU A 197 -6.32 2.88 -9.74
C LEU A 197 -5.22 3.48 -8.86
N SER A 198 -4.64 2.70 -7.95
CA SER A 198 -3.53 3.15 -7.08
C SER A 198 -2.16 3.09 -7.76
N PHE A 199 -2.06 2.33 -8.85
CA PHE A 199 -0.94 2.24 -9.80
C PHE A 199 -1.43 1.54 -11.07
N ASP A 200 -0.59 1.49 -12.11
CA ASP A 200 -0.93 0.72 -13.32
C ASP A 200 -0.85 -0.78 -13.05
N THR A 201 -1.94 -1.50 -13.33
CA THR A 201 -2.04 -2.95 -13.10
C THR A 201 -0.91 -3.70 -13.82
N ILE A 202 -0.14 -4.47 -13.05
CA ILE A 202 0.78 -5.46 -13.57
C ILE A 202 -0.04 -6.72 -13.87
N SER A 203 -0.31 -6.96 -15.14
CA SER A 203 -0.96 -8.16 -15.66
C SER A 203 0.11 -8.96 -16.41
N ALA A 204 0.52 -10.12 -15.89
CA ALA A 204 1.72 -10.81 -16.36
C ALA A 204 1.50 -12.32 -16.53
N ALA A 205 1.59 -12.80 -17.76
CA ALA A 205 1.47 -14.20 -18.16
C ALA A 205 2.83 -14.90 -18.20
N ALA A 206 2.95 -16.04 -17.53
CA ALA A 206 4.13 -16.91 -17.58
C ALA A 206 5.45 -16.13 -17.36
N HIS A 207 6.35 -16.12 -18.34
CA HIS A 207 7.67 -15.51 -18.23
C HIS A 207 7.67 -14.00 -17.98
N ASN A 208 6.63 -13.28 -18.40
CA ASN A 208 6.51 -11.85 -18.12
C ASN A 208 6.40 -11.58 -16.61
N ALA A 209 5.81 -12.52 -15.85
CA ALA A 209 5.70 -12.42 -14.40
C ALA A 209 7.06 -12.47 -13.70
N ALA A 210 8.14 -12.91 -14.36
CA ALA A 210 9.49 -12.89 -13.81
C ALA A 210 10.08 -11.47 -13.67
N MET A 211 9.42 -10.44 -14.20
CA MET A 211 9.83 -9.04 -14.08
C MET A 211 8.96 -8.33 -13.03
N CYS A 212 9.58 -7.88 -11.93
CA CYS A 212 8.82 -7.36 -10.79
C CYS A 212 7.95 -6.14 -11.11
N HIS A 213 8.42 -5.24 -11.99
CA HIS A 213 7.72 -4.03 -12.43
C HIS A 213 7.28 -4.12 -13.91
N TYR A 214 6.89 -5.31 -14.36
CA TYR A 214 6.38 -5.51 -15.71
C TYR A 214 5.17 -4.60 -16.00
N ASN A 215 5.06 -4.10 -17.23
CA ASN A 215 3.83 -3.48 -17.70
C ASN A 215 3.63 -3.84 -19.18
N HIS A 216 2.54 -4.55 -19.45
CA HIS A 216 2.19 -5.03 -20.80
C HIS A 216 2.07 -3.94 -21.85
N ILE A 217 1.79 -2.69 -21.45
CA ILE A 217 1.70 -1.53 -22.35
C ILE A 217 3.09 -1.14 -22.92
N ASN A 218 4.16 -1.49 -22.21
CA ASN A 218 5.53 -1.21 -22.65
C ASN A 218 6.04 -2.26 -23.64
N GLU A 219 5.32 -3.37 -23.84
CA GLU A 219 5.70 -4.42 -24.77
C GLU A 219 5.08 -4.18 -26.15
N PRO A 220 5.77 -4.55 -27.25
CA PRO A 220 5.21 -4.49 -28.60
C PRO A 220 3.93 -5.34 -28.76
N GLU A 221 3.91 -6.49 -28.09
CA GLU A 221 2.78 -7.41 -28.05
C GLU A 221 2.62 -7.91 -26.60
N PRO A 222 1.43 -7.75 -25.98
CA PRO A 222 1.15 -8.32 -24.67
C PRO A 222 1.32 -9.85 -24.66
N GLY A 223 1.79 -10.39 -23.54
CA GLY A 223 1.90 -11.83 -23.33
C GLY A 223 0.53 -12.52 -23.31
N VAL A 224 0.47 -13.73 -23.89
CA VAL A 224 -0.75 -14.56 -23.93
C VAL A 224 -0.69 -15.62 -22.83
N LEU A 225 -1.82 -15.88 -22.17
CA LEU A 225 -1.95 -17.01 -21.25
C LEU A 225 -1.65 -18.33 -21.96
N ASN A 226 -0.95 -19.22 -21.27
CA ASN A 226 -0.66 -20.57 -21.74
C ASN A 226 -1.12 -21.59 -20.70
N ASN A 227 -1.61 -22.75 -21.12
CA ASN A 227 -1.95 -23.80 -20.19
C ASN A 227 -0.70 -24.32 -19.45
N ASN A 228 -0.92 -24.82 -18.24
CA ASN A 228 0.09 -25.37 -17.33
C ASN A 228 1.15 -24.35 -16.89
N THR A 229 0.73 -23.11 -16.71
CA THR A 229 1.56 -22.01 -16.21
C THR A 229 0.85 -21.27 -15.07
N MET A 230 1.39 -20.11 -14.70
CA MET A 230 0.82 -19.17 -13.75
C MET A 230 0.59 -17.80 -14.42
N TYR A 231 -0.39 -17.08 -13.90
CA TYR A 231 -0.68 -15.69 -14.22
C TYR A 231 -0.54 -14.86 -12.94
N LEU A 232 0.24 -13.79 -12.99
CA LEU A 232 0.41 -12.86 -11.87
C LEU A 232 -0.36 -11.59 -12.20
N VAL A 233 -1.21 -11.16 -11.26
CA VAL A 233 -1.87 -9.87 -11.32
C VAL A 233 -1.60 -9.10 -10.03
N ASP A 234 -1.01 -7.92 -10.19
CA ASP A 234 -0.77 -6.96 -9.12
C ASP A 234 -1.43 -5.63 -9.46
N SER A 235 -2.29 -5.16 -8.56
CA SER A 235 -3.22 -4.08 -8.84
C SER A 235 -3.81 -3.48 -7.57
N GLY A 236 -4.39 -2.28 -7.68
CA GLY A 236 -5.12 -1.68 -6.59
C GLY A 236 -5.96 -0.48 -7.02
N GLY A 237 -6.68 0.09 -6.05
CA GLY A 237 -7.63 1.18 -6.23
C GLY A 237 -7.42 2.32 -5.23
N GLN A 238 -7.80 3.52 -5.66
CA GLN A 238 -7.94 4.71 -4.83
C GLN A 238 -9.42 4.90 -4.51
N TYR A 239 -9.74 4.84 -3.23
CA TYR A 239 -11.07 5.09 -2.69
C TYR A 239 -11.00 6.25 -1.69
N PRO A 240 -12.06 7.06 -1.51
CA PRO A 240 -12.04 8.19 -0.57
C PRO A 240 -11.68 7.81 0.87
N ASP A 241 -11.94 6.56 1.25
CA ASP A 241 -11.70 5.95 2.54
C ASP A 241 -10.50 4.98 2.55
N GLY A 242 -9.71 4.88 1.49
CA GLY A 242 -8.47 4.10 1.53
C GLY A 242 -7.79 3.85 0.19
N THR A 243 -6.56 3.36 0.25
CA THR A 243 -5.78 2.92 -0.92
C THR A 243 -5.55 1.42 -0.79
N THR A 244 -5.75 0.67 -1.87
CA THR A 244 -5.52 -0.78 -1.89
C THR A 244 -4.32 -1.14 -2.74
N ASP A 245 -3.71 -2.28 -2.39
CA ASP A 245 -2.61 -2.91 -3.11
C ASP A 245 -2.72 -4.43 -2.91
N ILE A 246 -2.71 -5.19 -3.99
CA ILE A 246 -2.89 -6.64 -3.95
C ILE A 246 -2.30 -7.32 -5.19
N THR A 247 -1.39 -8.24 -4.90
CA THR A 247 -0.93 -9.26 -5.84
C THR A 247 -1.55 -10.64 -5.57
N ARG A 248 -2.02 -11.29 -6.65
CA ARG A 248 -2.32 -12.73 -6.68
C ARG A 248 -1.61 -13.40 -7.85
N THR A 249 -1.03 -14.57 -7.58
CA THR A 249 -0.53 -15.50 -8.61
C THR A 249 -1.51 -16.68 -8.72
N ILE A 250 -2.05 -16.89 -9.91
CA ILE A 250 -3.21 -17.75 -10.21
C ILE A 250 -2.79 -18.85 -11.17
N ALA A 251 -3.29 -20.07 -10.96
CA ALA A 251 -3.02 -21.21 -11.83
C ALA A 251 -3.73 -21.05 -13.19
N VAL A 252 -3.05 -21.40 -14.27
CA VAL A 252 -3.65 -21.55 -15.61
C VAL A 252 -3.47 -23.00 -16.02
N GLY A 253 -4.54 -23.79 -15.98
CA GLY A 253 -4.46 -25.25 -16.12
C GLY A 253 -3.78 -25.89 -14.91
N THR A 254 -2.79 -26.77 -15.13
CA THR A 254 -2.06 -27.47 -14.04
C THR A 254 -0.61 -26.99 -13.94
N PRO A 255 -0.26 -26.14 -12.94
CA PRO A 255 1.11 -25.74 -12.72
C PRO A 255 2.03 -26.94 -12.43
N THR A 256 3.29 -26.82 -12.85
CA THR A 256 4.30 -27.86 -12.61
C THR A 256 4.59 -28.05 -11.12
N HIS A 257 5.13 -29.21 -10.75
CA HIS A 257 5.56 -29.47 -9.37
C HIS A 257 6.54 -28.41 -8.85
N GLU A 258 7.47 -27.96 -9.70
CA GLU A 258 8.44 -26.92 -9.32
C GLU A 258 7.76 -25.56 -9.07
N MET A 259 6.83 -25.15 -9.93
CA MET A 259 6.03 -23.94 -9.72
C MET A 259 5.26 -24.02 -8.41
N LYS A 260 4.59 -25.14 -8.12
CA LYS A 260 3.84 -25.32 -6.87
C LYS A 260 4.74 -25.29 -5.63
N ARG A 261 5.90 -25.95 -5.69
CA ARG A 261 6.90 -25.90 -4.62
C ARG A 261 7.32 -24.47 -4.32
N LEU A 262 7.71 -23.71 -5.35
CA LEU A 262 8.18 -22.33 -5.17
C LEU A 262 7.06 -21.39 -4.71
N PHE A 263 5.85 -21.55 -5.24
CA PHE A 263 4.68 -20.82 -4.76
C PHE A 263 4.43 -21.08 -3.28
N THR A 264 4.55 -22.34 -2.86
CA THR A 264 4.36 -22.72 -1.46
C THR A 264 5.45 -22.14 -0.56
N LEU A 265 6.70 -22.06 -1.02
CA LEU A 265 7.77 -21.40 -0.25
C LEU A 265 7.51 -19.89 -0.08
N VAL A 266 7.02 -19.22 -1.12
CA VAL A 266 6.59 -17.82 -1.05
C VAL A 266 5.41 -17.67 -0.07
N LEU A 267 4.41 -18.55 -0.16
CA LEU A 267 3.26 -18.56 0.73
C LEU A 267 3.67 -18.76 2.19
N LYS A 268 4.59 -19.67 2.49
CA LYS A 268 5.11 -19.86 3.85
C LYS A 268 5.75 -18.58 4.38
N GLY A 269 6.50 -17.86 3.54
CA GLY A 269 7.04 -16.54 3.87
C GLY A 269 5.94 -15.53 4.21
N HIS A 270 4.89 -15.47 3.39
CA HIS A 270 3.75 -14.58 3.59
C HIS A 270 3.04 -14.89 4.92
N ILE A 271 2.77 -16.18 5.20
CA ILE A 271 2.13 -16.64 6.44
C ILE A 271 3.02 -16.33 7.65
N ALA A 272 4.32 -16.59 7.57
CA ALA A 272 5.26 -16.35 8.65
C ALA A 272 5.28 -14.87 9.07
N LEU A 273 5.18 -13.95 8.10
CA LEU A 273 5.07 -12.53 8.41
C LEU A 273 3.68 -12.15 8.93
N ALA A 274 2.59 -12.59 8.28
CA ALA A 274 1.22 -12.29 8.70
C ALA A 274 0.89 -12.79 10.13
N THR A 275 1.50 -13.90 10.54
CA THR A 275 1.31 -14.50 11.87
C THR A 275 2.33 -14.02 12.90
N ALA A 276 3.29 -13.17 12.52
CA ALA A 276 4.32 -12.69 13.41
C ALA A 276 3.72 -12.00 14.65
N ARG A 277 4.38 -12.21 15.79
CA ARG A 277 4.11 -11.54 17.06
C ARG A 277 5.43 -10.96 17.55
N PHE A 278 5.47 -9.65 17.75
CA PHE A 278 6.71 -8.93 17.99
C PHE A 278 6.57 -7.87 19.08
N PRO A 279 7.64 -7.58 19.83
CA PRO A 279 7.60 -6.60 20.90
C PRO A 279 7.46 -5.17 20.36
N VAL A 280 6.90 -4.28 21.18
CA VAL A 280 6.92 -2.83 20.89
C VAL A 280 8.35 -2.35 20.72
N GLY A 281 8.60 -1.55 19.67
CA GLY A 281 9.95 -1.07 19.32
C GLY A 281 10.61 -1.85 18.18
N THR A 282 10.05 -2.99 17.75
CA THR A 282 10.53 -3.71 16.58
C THR A 282 10.36 -2.89 15.30
N CYS A 283 11.42 -2.79 14.51
CA CYS A 283 11.44 -2.15 13.21
C CYS A 283 11.22 -3.18 12.09
N GLY A 284 10.61 -2.78 10.97
CA GLY A 284 10.24 -3.73 9.92
C GLY A 284 11.42 -4.50 9.29
N HIS A 285 12.62 -3.92 9.24
CA HIS A 285 13.82 -4.61 8.74
C HIS A 285 14.20 -5.85 9.57
N GLN A 286 13.77 -5.92 10.84
CA GLN A 286 14.00 -7.07 11.71
C GLN A 286 13.03 -8.23 11.40
N LEU A 287 11.92 -7.96 10.70
CA LEU A 287 10.88 -8.93 10.34
C LEU A 287 11.03 -9.49 8.92
N ASP A 288 11.76 -8.79 8.04
CA ASP A 288 11.94 -9.17 6.63
C ASP A 288 12.47 -10.59 6.42
N ALA A 289 13.38 -11.05 7.29
CA ALA A 289 13.92 -12.41 7.23
C ALA A 289 12.86 -13.51 7.45
N LEU A 290 11.74 -13.22 8.14
CA LEU A 290 10.65 -14.18 8.36
C LEU A 290 10.00 -14.60 7.05
N ALA A 291 9.87 -13.66 6.11
CA ALA A 291 9.30 -13.92 4.79
C ALA A 291 10.29 -14.62 3.86
N ARG A 292 11.59 -14.36 4.00
CA ARG A 292 12.63 -14.90 3.12
C ARG A 292 13.15 -16.27 3.51
N GLN A 293 13.15 -16.61 4.80
CA GLN A 293 13.85 -17.79 5.32
C GLN A 293 13.49 -19.09 4.60
N HIS A 294 12.24 -19.24 4.13
CA HIS A 294 11.79 -20.43 3.42
C HIS A 294 12.40 -20.55 2.02
N LEU A 295 12.60 -19.44 1.31
CA LEU A 295 13.33 -19.42 0.05
C LEU A 295 14.85 -19.60 0.30
N TRP A 296 15.40 -18.92 1.31
CA TRP A 296 16.83 -18.99 1.65
C TRP A 296 17.30 -20.42 1.97
N GLN A 297 16.48 -21.22 2.66
CA GLN A 297 16.78 -22.63 2.94
C GLN A 297 17.00 -23.47 1.68
N HIS A 298 16.54 -23.01 0.53
CA HIS A 298 16.71 -23.66 -0.77
C HIS A 298 17.64 -22.89 -1.72
N GLY A 299 18.30 -21.82 -1.25
CA GLY A 299 19.21 -21.00 -2.05
C GLY A 299 18.51 -20.03 -3.00
N PHE A 300 17.26 -19.66 -2.72
CA PHE A 300 16.49 -18.67 -3.49
C PHE A 300 16.29 -17.38 -2.68
N ASP A 301 16.08 -16.25 -3.36
CA ASP A 301 15.72 -14.95 -2.77
C ASP A 301 14.87 -14.15 -3.78
N TYR A 302 14.46 -12.94 -3.40
CA TYR A 302 13.82 -11.94 -4.28
C TYR A 302 14.43 -10.54 -4.09
N ASP A 303 14.48 -9.76 -5.18
CA ASP A 303 15.27 -8.52 -5.28
C ASP A 303 14.50 -7.22 -4.96
N HIS A 304 13.40 -7.34 -4.21
CA HIS A 304 12.65 -6.20 -3.67
C HIS A 304 12.46 -6.32 -2.14
N GLY A 305 11.90 -5.28 -1.51
CA GLY A 305 11.50 -5.33 -0.10
C GLY A 305 10.33 -6.28 0.11
N THR A 306 10.14 -6.79 1.33
CA THR A 306 8.99 -7.63 1.67
C THR A 306 7.71 -6.82 1.86
N GLY A 307 7.83 -5.54 2.16
CA GLY A 307 6.70 -4.64 2.18
C GLY A 307 7.06 -3.17 2.38
N HIS A 308 6.11 -2.30 2.06
CA HIS A 308 6.15 -0.85 2.21
C HIS A 308 4.91 -0.36 2.94
N GLY A 309 4.94 0.87 3.47
CA GLY A 309 3.72 1.47 4.00
C GLY A 309 2.75 1.86 2.88
N VAL A 310 1.48 2.03 3.23
CA VAL A 310 0.41 2.47 2.31
C VAL A 310 -0.38 3.63 2.92
N GLY A 311 -0.63 4.67 2.13
CA GLY A 311 -1.39 5.86 2.53
C GLY A 311 -2.90 5.62 2.57
N HIS A 312 -3.63 6.49 3.27
CA HIS A 312 -5.09 6.49 3.25
C HIS A 312 -5.60 7.46 2.18
N PHE A 313 -6.04 6.91 1.04
CA PHE A 313 -6.41 7.67 -0.16
C PHE A 313 -5.28 8.60 -0.59
N LEU A 314 -4.05 8.06 -0.66
CA LEU A 314 -2.79 8.76 -0.93
C LEU A 314 -1.83 7.79 -1.66
N SER A 315 -0.52 7.93 -1.47
CA SER A 315 0.48 7.08 -2.13
C SER A 315 0.32 5.61 -1.74
N VAL A 316 0.35 4.73 -2.74
CA VAL A 316 0.46 3.29 -2.54
C VAL A 316 1.79 2.91 -1.88
N HIS A 317 2.86 3.66 -2.19
CA HIS A 317 4.15 3.56 -1.52
C HIS A 317 4.32 4.73 -0.55
N GLU A 318 4.04 4.50 0.73
CA GLU A 318 4.13 5.50 1.79
C GLU A 318 5.19 5.12 2.83
N GLY A 319 6.09 6.06 3.12
CA GLY A 319 7.01 5.97 4.25
C GLY A 319 6.42 6.54 5.55
N PRO A 320 7.14 6.40 6.68
CA PRO A 320 8.54 5.99 6.75
C PRO A 320 8.74 4.52 7.14
N GLN A 321 7.67 3.79 7.49
CA GLN A 321 7.73 2.36 7.80
C GLN A 321 7.97 1.51 6.55
N ARG A 322 8.75 0.44 6.70
CA ARG A 322 9.07 -0.52 5.63
C ARG A 322 9.51 -1.87 6.21
N ILE A 323 9.22 -2.96 5.52
CA ILE A 323 9.76 -4.30 5.80
C ILE A 323 10.71 -4.67 4.66
N SER A 324 12.02 -4.53 4.87
CA SER A 324 13.03 -4.88 3.88
C SER A 324 14.37 -5.23 4.52
N LYS A 325 15.30 -5.80 3.74
CA LYS A 325 16.71 -6.02 4.16
C LYS A 325 17.42 -4.72 4.57
N VAL A 326 16.95 -3.57 4.07
CA VAL A 326 17.56 -2.26 4.30
C VAL A 326 17.25 -1.82 5.73
N TYR A 327 18.28 -1.44 6.47
CA TYR A 327 18.12 -0.90 7.82
C TYR A 327 17.16 0.29 7.83
N ASN A 328 16.17 0.25 8.73
CA ASN A 328 15.21 1.32 8.95
C ASN A 328 14.99 1.49 10.46
N LYS A 329 15.25 2.69 10.98
CA LYS A 329 15.14 3.04 12.41
C LYS A 329 13.69 3.18 12.91
N VAL A 330 12.70 3.15 12.01
CA VAL A 330 11.28 3.34 12.36
C VAL A 330 10.69 2.07 12.93
N ALA A 331 10.36 2.11 14.22
CA ALA A 331 9.60 1.07 14.89
C ALA A 331 8.16 1.02 14.34
N LEU A 332 7.65 -0.18 14.14
CA LEU A 332 6.25 -0.38 13.75
C LEU A 332 5.33 -0.01 14.91
N GLN A 333 4.25 0.71 14.61
CA GLN A 333 3.28 1.21 15.58
C GLN A 333 1.86 0.80 15.19
N PRO A 334 0.94 0.59 16.15
CA PRO A 334 -0.46 0.35 15.85
C PRO A 334 -1.04 1.37 14.88
N GLY A 335 -1.84 0.89 13.93
CA GLY A 335 -2.43 1.72 12.87
C GLY A 335 -1.55 1.89 11.64
N MET A 336 -0.26 1.52 11.67
CA MET A 336 0.54 1.48 10.45
C MET A 336 0.02 0.39 9.52
N VAL A 337 -0.23 0.75 8.26
CA VAL A 337 -0.58 -0.19 7.19
C VAL A 337 0.67 -0.47 6.37
N LEU A 338 0.96 -1.75 6.13
CA LEU A 338 2.09 -2.21 5.31
C LEU A 338 1.66 -3.32 4.34
N SER A 339 2.29 -3.41 3.17
CA SER A 339 2.22 -4.62 2.35
C SER A 339 3.01 -5.77 2.98
N ASN A 340 2.59 -6.99 2.65
CA ASN A 340 3.25 -8.26 2.94
C ASN A 340 3.29 -9.07 1.64
N GLU A 341 4.35 -8.88 0.85
CA GLU A 341 4.41 -9.21 -0.57
C GLU A 341 5.66 -10.03 -0.96
N PRO A 342 6.01 -11.14 -0.26
CA PRO A 342 7.13 -11.96 -0.70
C PRO A 342 6.89 -12.50 -2.12
N GLY A 343 7.99 -12.75 -2.83
CA GLY A 343 7.95 -13.23 -4.21
C GLY A 343 9.09 -14.16 -4.57
N TYR A 344 9.02 -14.70 -5.77
CA TYR A 344 10.10 -15.43 -6.42
C TYR A 344 9.98 -15.28 -7.93
N TYR A 345 11.09 -14.99 -8.59
CA TYR A 345 11.11 -14.70 -10.02
C TYR A 345 12.17 -15.55 -10.71
N ARG A 346 11.73 -16.41 -11.62
CA ARG A 346 12.62 -17.21 -12.45
C ARG A 346 12.65 -16.63 -13.84
N GLU A 347 13.80 -16.05 -14.16
CA GLU A 347 14.09 -15.43 -15.45
C GLU A 347 13.62 -16.32 -16.61
N ASN A 348 12.91 -15.71 -17.56
CA ASN A 348 12.40 -16.36 -18.76
C ASN A 348 11.43 -17.54 -18.53
N GLN A 349 10.88 -17.73 -17.33
CA GLN A 349 9.97 -18.84 -17.02
C GLN A 349 8.67 -18.41 -16.35
N PHE A 350 8.72 -17.93 -15.11
CA PHE A 350 7.55 -17.53 -14.33
C PHE A 350 7.95 -16.65 -13.16
N GLY A 351 6.99 -15.92 -12.62
CA GLY A 351 7.12 -15.23 -11.35
C GLY A 351 5.93 -15.49 -10.44
N ILE A 352 6.18 -15.34 -9.15
CA ILE A 352 5.21 -15.50 -8.08
C ILE A 352 5.36 -14.30 -7.16
N ARG A 353 4.23 -13.71 -6.79
CA ARG A 353 4.11 -12.81 -5.64
C ARG A 353 2.75 -13.03 -4.99
N ILE A 354 2.74 -12.98 -3.66
CA ILE A 354 1.54 -13.13 -2.83
C ILE A 354 1.51 -11.96 -1.88
N GLU A 355 0.54 -11.08 -2.08
CA GLU A 355 0.50 -9.82 -1.35
C GLU A 355 -0.85 -9.55 -0.70
N ASN A 356 -0.77 -9.15 0.56
CA ASN A 356 -1.87 -8.50 1.27
C ASN A 356 -1.36 -7.21 1.90
N LEU A 357 -2.27 -6.25 2.11
CA LEU A 357 -2.06 -5.19 3.07
C LEU A 357 -2.48 -5.66 4.45
N GLU A 358 -1.62 -5.33 5.42
CA GLU A 358 -1.72 -5.70 6.82
C GLU A 358 -1.67 -4.44 7.68
N ILE A 359 -2.53 -4.34 8.69
CA ILE A 359 -2.48 -3.26 9.68
C ILE A 359 -1.85 -3.76 10.98
N VAL A 360 -0.90 -2.99 11.52
CA VAL A 360 -0.27 -3.29 12.82
C VAL A 360 -1.29 -3.06 13.93
N VAL A 361 -1.44 -4.05 14.80
CA VAL A 361 -2.38 -4.03 15.94
C VAL A 361 -1.70 -4.51 17.21
N GLU A 362 -2.20 -4.05 18.37
CA GLU A 362 -1.86 -4.68 19.65
C GLU A 362 -2.57 -6.04 19.73
N VAL A 363 -1.83 -7.10 20.08
CA VAL A 363 -2.37 -8.45 20.23
C VAL A 363 -2.32 -8.82 21.70
N GLU A 364 -3.48 -9.17 22.26
CA GLU A 364 -3.54 -9.67 23.63
C GLU A 364 -2.81 -11.01 23.75
N THR A 365 -1.96 -11.12 24.77
CA THR A 365 -1.25 -12.36 25.10
C THR A 365 -1.30 -12.62 26.60
N LYS A 366 -0.96 -13.85 27.01
CA LYS A 366 -0.78 -14.22 28.42
C LYS A 366 0.64 -13.92 28.94
N GLY A 367 1.45 -13.20 28.17
CA GLY A 367 2.81 -12.81 28.53
C GLY A 367 2.84 -11.59 29.46
N ASP A 368 4.05 -11.19 29.84
CA ASP A 368 4.34 -10.08 30.74
C ASP A 368 4.65 -8.75 30.02
N MET A 369 4.55 -8.74 28.69
CA MET A 369 4.82 -7.57 27.85
C MET A 369 3.75 -7.32 26.78
N LYS A 370 3.68 -6.07 26.32
CA LYS A 370 2.86 -5.70 25.15
C LYS A 370 3.46 -6.30 23.89
N VAL A 371 2.59 -6.91 23.09
CA VAL A 371 2.95 -7.57 21.83
C VAL A 371 2.12 -6.95 20.72
N LEU A 372 2.78 -6.69 19.60
CA LEU A 372 2.17 -6.26 18.36
C LEU A 372 2.08 -7.46 17.40
N GLY A 373 1.17 -7.35 16.43
CA GLY A 373 1.03 -8.28 15.33
C GLY A 373 0.34 -7.60 14.16
N PHE A 374 -0.13 -8.40 13.22
CA PHE A 374 -0.81 -7.94 12.01
C PHE A 374 -2.26 -8.41 11.98
N GLU A 375 -3.12 -7.55 11.46
CA GLU A 375 -4.47 -7.89 11.01
C GLU A 375 -4.55 -7.67 9.49
N SER A 376 -4.98 -8.69 8.76
CA SER A 376 -5.09 -8.59 7.29
C SER A 376 -6.26 -7.69 6.88
N LEU A 377 -5.98 -6.74 5.98
CA LEU A 377 -6.99 -5.88 5.36
C LEU A 377 -7.51 -6.49 4.05
N THR A 378 -6.62 -7.03 3.22
CA THR A 378 -6.97 -7.63 1.93
C THR A 378 -7.98 -8.77 2.05
N ARG A 379 -8.99 -8.77 1.20
CA ARG A 379 -10.01 -9.84 1.10
C ARG A 379 -10.00 -10.46 -0.29
N CYS A 380 -9.20 -11.50 -0.48
CA CYS A 380 -9.16 -12.23 -1.76
C CYS A 380 -8.57 -13.61 -1.53
N PRO A 381 -9.19 -14.70 -2.04
CA PRO A 381 -8.65 -16.04 -1.83
C PRO A 381 -7.23 -16.17 -2.41
N ILE A 382 -6.44 -17.03 -1.78
CA ILE A 382 -5.14 -17.48 -2.31
C ILE A 382 -5.41 -18.77 -3.09
N ASP A 383 -4.96 -18.85 -4.34
CA ASP A 383 -5.27 -19.97 -5.22
C ASP A 383 -4.60 -21.27 -4.75
N THR A 384 -5.40 -22.18 -4.20
CA THR A 384 -4.94 -23.46 -3.63
C THR A 384 -4.42 -24.42 -4.67
N ARG A 385 -4.74 -24.23 -5.97
CA ARG A 385 -4.23 -25.07 -7.07
C ARG A 385 -2.71 -24.95 -7.22
N ASN A 386 -2.14 -23.83 -6.78
CA ASN A 386 -0.70 -23.54 -6.78
C ASN A 386 0.05 -24.13 -5.57
N ILE A 387 -0.65 -24.70 -4.60
CA ILE A 387 -0.03 -25.13 -3.34
C ILE A 387 0.39 -26.60 -3.40
N ASP A 388 1.60 -26.89 -2.94
CA ASP A 388 2.05 -28.22 -2.55
C ASP A 388 1.80 -28.39 -1.04
N LEU A 389 0.66 -29.01 -0.70
CA LEU A 389 0.22 -29.18 0.69
C LEU A 389 1.22 -29.98 1.54
N THR A 390 2.10 -30.78 0.92
CA THR A 390 3.09 -31.57 1.65
C THR A 390 4.19 -30.70 2.30
N LEU A 391 4.31 -29.44 1.89
CA LEU A 391 5.27 -28.48 2.44
C LEU A 391 4.69 -27.59 3.54
N LEU A 392 3.37 -27.61 3.73
CA LEU A 392 2.71 -26.84 4.78
C LEU A 392 2.67 -27.61 6.10
N ASN A 393 2.79 -26.89 7.20
CA ASN A 393 2.53 -27.42 8.54
C ASN A 393 1.08 -27.15 8.98
N ALA A 394 0.69 -27.71 10.12
CA ALA A 394 -0.69 -27.64 10.59
C ALA A 394 -1.17 -26.20 10.83
N ASN A 395 -0.31 -25.36 11.41
CA ASN A 395 -0.65 -23.96 11.70
C ASN A 395 -0.77 -23.14 10.41
N GLU A 396 0.03 -23.46 9.38
CA GLU A 396 -0.06 -22.80 8.06
C GLU A 396 -1.35 -23.19 7.32
N ILE A 397 -1.77 -24.45 7.43
CA ILE A 397 -3.07 -24.92 6.90
C ILE A 397 -4.23 -24.25 7.65
N GLU A 398 -4.18 -24.22 8.99
CA GLU A 398 -5.18 -23.54 9.82
C GLU A 398 -5.28 -22.06 9.46
N TRP A 399 -4.15 -21.36 9.34
CA TRP A 399 -4.13 -19.96 8.91
C TRP A 399 -4.78 -19.75 7.54
N LEU A 400 -4.47 -20.62 6.56
CA LEU A 400 -5.03 -20.50 5.21
C LEU A 400 -6.54 -20.68 5.22
N ASN A 401 -7.03 -21.70 5.94
CA ASN A 401 -8.45 -21.98 6.09
C ASN A 401 -9.18 -20.84 6.83
N ASP A 402 -8.61 -20.31 7.91
CA ASP A 402 -9.17 -19.20 8.66
C ASP A 402 -9.20 -17.91 7.84
N TYR A 403 -8.14 -17.63 7.08
CA TYR A 403 -8.09 -16.50 6.16
C TYR A 403 -9.18 -16.62 5.08
N HIS A 404 -9.29 -17.80 4.46
CA HIS A 404 -10.33 -18.07 3.45
C HIS A 404 -11.75 -17.98 4.02
N ALA A 405 -11.99 -18.48 5.23
CA ALA A 405 -13.27 -18.36 5.90
C ALA A 405 -13.64 -16.88 6.17
N LYS A 406 -12.66 -16.05 6.55
CA LYS A 406 -12.85 -14.61 6.71
C LYS A 406 -13.17 -13.92 5.38
N VAL A 407 -12.48 -14.28 4.29
CA VAL A 407 -12.77 -13.78 2.94
C VAL A 407 -14.21 -14.10 2.54
N VAL A 408 -14.67 -15.34 2.77
CA VAL A 408 -16.07 -15.73 2.50
C VAL A 408 -17.04 -14.90 3.34
N ALA A 409 -16.82 -14.82 4.65
CA ALA A 409 -17.73 -14.13 5.56
C ALA A 409 -17.92 -12.64 5.18
N ASP A 410 -16.84 -11.97 4.80
CA ASP A 410 -16.87 -10.54 4.47
C ASP A 410 -17.41 -10.26 3.06
N LEU A 411 -17.13 -11.13 2.08
CA LEU A 411 -17.46 -10.86 0.66
C LEU A 411 -18.76 -11.49 0.19
N GLU A 412 -19.13 -12.66 0.71
CA GLU A 412 -20.31 -13.40 0.23
C GLU A 412 -21.59 -12.55 0.25
N PRO A 413 -21.89 -11.73 1.29
CA PRO A 413 -23.09 -10.89 1.30
C PRO A 413 -23.18 -9.87 0.15
N LEU A 414 -22.04 -9.55 -0.49
CA LEU A 414 -21.91 -8.51 -1.52
C LEU A 414 -21.84 -9.07 -2.95
N LEU A 415 -21.83 -10.40 -3.11
CA LEU A 415 -21.62 -11.07 -4.39
C LEU A 415 -22.93 -11.61 -5.01
N GLY A 416 -22.93 -11.77 -6.33
CA GLY A 416 -23.96 -12.49 -7.07
C GLY A 416 -23.85 -14.00 -6.88
N ASP A 417 -24.88 -14.75 -7.27
CA ASP A 417 -24.94 -16.20 -7.00
C ASP A 417 -23.82 -16.99 -7.69
N GLU A 418 -23.42 -16.57 -8.90
CA GLU A 418 -22.29 -17.18 -9.64
C GLU A 418 -20.97 -16.99 -8.87
N GLU A 419 -20.67 -15.75 -8.46
CA GLU A 419 -19.42 -15.46 -7.76
C GLU A 419 -19.39 -16.05 -6.35
N LYS A 420 -20.53 -16.14 -5.65
CA LYS A 420 -20.65 -16.84 -4.35
C LYS A 420 -20.30 -18.31 -4.49
N ALA A 421 -20.85 -18.99 -5.50
CA ALA A 421 -20.59 -20.40 -5.74
C ALA A 421 -19.11 -20.63 -6.07
N TRP A 422 -18.54 -19.77 -6.93
CA TRP A 422 -17.11 -19.81 -7.24
C TRP A 422 -16.25 -19.59 -6.00
N LEU A 423 -16.55 -18.56 -5.20
CA LEU A 423 -15.77 -18.20 -4.01
C LEU A 423 -15.74 -19.37 -3.02
N ARG A 424 -16.91 -19.93 -2.67
CA ARG A 424 -17.00 -21.08 -1.75
C ARG A 424 -16.18 -22.28 -2.22
N ASN A 425 -16.18 -22.55 -3.53
CA ASN A 425 -15.38 -23.62 -4.11
C ASN A 425 -13.87 -23.33 -4.00
N ALA A 426 -13.45 -22.12 -4.40
CA ALA A 426 -12.06 -21.67 -4.33
C ALA A 426 -11.50 -21.63 -2.90
N THR A 427 -12.37 -21.47 -1.90
CA THR A 427 -12.04 -21.42 -0.46
C THR A 427 -12.40 -22.70 0.29
N THR A 428 -12.57 -23.82 -0.40
CA THR A 428 -12.83 -25.11 0.28
C THR A 428 -11.66 -25.40 1.21
N PRO A 429 -11.89 -25.70 2.51
CA PRO A 429 -10.82 -25.98 3.45
C PRO A 429 -9.88 -27.08 2.95
N VAL A 430 -8.57 -26.84 3.07
CA VAL A 430 -7.56 -27.84 2.76
C VAL A 430 -7.18 -28.62 4.02
N GLU A 431 -6.91 -29.91 3.86
CA GLU A 431 -6.51 -30.82 4.93
C GLU A 431 -5.22 -31.55 4.55
N PHE A 432 -4.51 -32.10 5.54
CA PHE A 432 -3.42 -33.03 5.25
C PHE A 432 -3.95 -34.26 4.52
N ALA A 433 -3.22 -34.69 3.49
CA ALA A 433 -3.51 -35.94 2.76
C ALA A 433 -3.21 -37.19 3.60
#